data_AF-A0A1V4KVJ5-F1
#
_entry.id   AF-A0A1V4KVJ5-F1
#
_cell.length_a   1.000
_cell.length_b   1.000
_cell.length_c   1.000
_cell.angle_alpha   90.00
_cell.angle_beta   90.00
_cell.angle_gamma   90.00
#
_symmetry.space_group_name_H-M   'P 1'
#
loop_
_entity.id
_entity.type
_entity.pdbx_description
1 polymer ?
#
loop_
_entity_poly.entity_id
_entity_poly.type
_entity_poly.pdbx_seq_one_letter_code
_entity_poly.pdbx_strand_id
1 'polypeptide(L)'
;MGRDGLCLSSELLNFNQPAYQNLRQKVDNFVSTHLDKQEWNPTMNKNQLRNGLRQSVIQSGMLEAGVDRIISQSLRIRILLLHLRMPPKVGS
;
A
#
# COMPACT_ATOMS: atom_id res chain seq x y z
N MET A 1 26.94 24.46 -9.16
CA MET A 1 25.81 23.99 -8.35
C MET A 1 25.17 22.81 -9.06
N GLY A 2 25.08 21.65 -8.42
CA GLY A 2 24.47 20.46 -9.01
C GLY A 2 23.93 19.57 -7.90
N ARG A 3 22.72 19.86 -7.42
CA ARG A 3 22.05 19.09 -6.36
C ARG A 3 20.55 18.88 -6.59
N ASP A 4 20.04 19.16 -7.78
CA ASP A 4 18.57 19.18 -8.01
C ASP A 4 18.01 17.88 -8.63
N GLY A 5 18.85 17.03 -9.22
CA GLY A 5 18.41 15.80 -9.91
C GLY A 5 18.03 14.63 -8.98
N LEU A 6 18.68 14.53 -7.81
CA LEU A 6 18.41 13.45 -6.85
C LEU A 6 17.15 13.71 -6.01
N CYS A 7 16.83 14.98 -5.70
CA CYS A 7 15.70 15.35 -4.84
C CYS A 7 14.34 15.02 -5.49
N LEU A 8 14.20 15.31 -6.79
CA LEU A 8 13.00 14.99 -7.57
C LEU A 8 12.76 13.48 -7.69
N SER A 9 13.83 12.71 -7.81
CA SER A 9 13.74 11.24 -7.85
C SER A 9 13.26 10.67 -6.50
N SER A 10 13.76 11.21 -5.38
CA SER A 10 13.30 10.85 -4.05
C SER A 10 11.87 11.33 -3.73
N GLU A 11 11.45 12.51 -4.19
CA GLU A 11 10.07 13.01 -4.03
C GLU A 11 9.05 12.22 -4.86
N LEU A 12 9.40 11.84 -6.09
CA LEU A 12 8.57 10.96 -6.93
C LEU A 12 8.49 9.54 -6.37
N LEU A 13 9.55 9.03 -5.73
CA LEU A 13 9.54 7.74 -5.05
C LEU A 13 8.75 7.78 -3.73
N ASN A 14 8.81 8.89 -3.00
CA ASN A 14 8.01 9.14 -1.79
C ASN A 14 6.50 9.20 -2.12
N PHE A 15 6.13 9.74 -3.28
CA PHE A 15 4.75 9.75 -3.78
C PHE A 15 4.18 8.35 -4.11
N ASN A 16 5.03 7.33 -4.31
CA ASN A 16 4.61 5.95 -4.59
C ASN A 16 4.34 5.13 -3.32
N GLN A 17 4.78 5.60 -2.14
CA GLN A 17 4.64 4.83 -0.91
C GLN A 17 3.37 5.04 -0.06
N PRO A 18 2.52 6.09 -0.19
CA PRO A 18 1.48 6.32 0.80
C PRO A 18 0.40 5.22 0.79
N ALA A 19 -0.06 4.70 -0.36
CA ALA A 19 -1.03 3.60 -0.35
C ALA A 19 -0.45 2.30 0.21
N TYR A 20 0.79 1.96 -0.12
CA TYR A 20 1.45 0.77 0.42
C TYR A 20 1.64 0.88 1.94
N GLN A 21 2.15 2.01 2.42
CA GLN A 21 2.33 2.26 3.85
C GLN A 21 1.00 2.22 4.60
N ASN A 22 -0.06 2.81 4.03
CA ASN A 22 -1.41 2.74 4.61
C ASN A 22 -1.94 1.30 4.66
N LEU A 23 -1.76 0.51 3.60
CA LEU A 23 -2.15 -0.90 3.60
C LEU A 23 -1.38 -1.70 4.65
N ARG A 24 -0.06 -1.50 4.72
CA ARG A 24 0.81 -2.16 5.69
C ARG A 24 0.36 -1.85 7.12
N GLN A 25 0.11 -0.58 7.44
CA GLN A 25 -0.38 -0.15 8.75
C GLN A 25 -1.75 -0.77 9.07
N LYS A 26 -2.68 -0.81 8.12
CA LYS A 26 -4.00 -1.42 8.34
C LYS A 26 -3.92 -2.92 8.64
N VAL A 27 -3.11 -3.65 7.89
CA VAL A 27 -2.89 -5.09 8.11
C VAL A 27 -2.23 -5.31 9.47
N ASP A 28 -1.22 -4.51 9.81
CA ASP A 28 -0.52 -4.58 11.10
C ASP A 28 -1.47 -4.34 12.28
N ASN A 29 -2.25 -3.24 12.24
CA ASN A 29 -3.25 -2.93 13.25
C ASN A 29 -4.31 -4.03 13.38
N PHE A 30 -4.75 -4.62 12.27
CA PHE A 30 -5.72 -5.71 12.29
C PHE A 30 -5.17 -6.96 12.97
N VAL A 31 -3.95 -7.37 12.61
CA VAL A 31 -3.27 -8.52 13.22
C VAL A 31 -3.05 -8.27 14.71
N SER A 32 -2.56 -7.09 15.08
CA SER A 32 -2.37 -6.72 16.49
C SER A 32 -3.67 -6.77 17.29
N THR A 33 -4.75 -6.17 16.78
CA THR A 33 -6.07 -6.18 17.43
C THR A 33 -6.66 -7.59 17.55
N HIS A 34 -6.44 -8.44 16.54
CA HIS A 34 -6.95 -9.81 16.57
C HIS A 34 -6.18 -10.68 17.58
N LEU A 35 -4.86 -10.51 17.66
CA LEU A 35 -4.01 -11.22 18.61
C LEU A 35 -4.22 -10.76 20.06
N ASP A 36 -4.57 -9.49 20.27
CA ASP A 36 -4.91 -8.95 21.60
C ASP A 36 -6.16 -9.63 22.19
N LYS A 37 -7.14 -9.94 21.33
CA LYS A 37 -8.38 -10.64 21.72
C LYS A 37 -8.23 -12.16 21.76
N GLN A 38 -7.09 -12.70 21.31
CA GLN A 38 -6.86 -14.13 21.26
C GLN A 38 -6.59 -14.68 22.66
N GLU A 39 -7.38 -15.64 23.10
CA GLU A 39 -7.06 -16.39 24.32
C GLU A 39 -5.89 -17.35 24.04
N TRP A 40 -4.83 -17.22 24.84
CA TRP A 40 -3.61 -17.99 24.70
C TRP A 40 -3.67 -19.24 25.57
N ASN A 41 -3.42 -20.41 24.99
CA ASN A 41 -3.28 -21.65 25.73
C ASN A 41 -2.07 -22.46 25.24
N PRO A 42 -1.45 -23.28 26.10
CA PRO A 42 -0.21 -23.99 25.77
C PRO A 42 -0.39 -25.12 24.74
N THR A 43 -1.62 -25.61 24.54
CA THR A 43 -1.94 -26.67 23.56
C THR A 43 -2.35 -26.10 22.20
N MET A 44 -2.34 -24.77 22.05
CA MET A 44 -2.86 -24.10 20.87
C MET A 44 -2.03 -24.42 19.63
N ASN A 45 -2.71 -24.81 18.56
CA ASN A 45 -2.08 -25.05 17.29
C ASN A 45 -1.78 -23.72 16.57
N LYS A 46 -0.51 -23.32 16.57
CA LYS A 46 -0.04 -22.08 15.93
C LYS A 46 -0.32 -22.03 14.42
N ASN A 47 -0.34 -23.17 13.73
CA ASN A 47 -0.66 -23.21 12.30
C ASN A 47 -2.14 -22.90 12.04
N GLN A 48 -3.03 -23.41 12.91
CA GLN A 48 -4.47 -23.09 12.82
C GLN A 48 -4.71 -21.60 13.08
N LEU A 49 -4.08 -21.04 14.11
CA LEU A 49 -4.16 -19.59 14.39
C LEU A 49 -3.68 -18.77 13.19
N ARG A 50 -2.51 -19.10 12.62
CA ARG A 50 -1.96 -18.39 11.46
C ARG A 50 -2.87 -18.47 10.25
N ASN A 51 -3.43 -19.66 9.99
CA ASN A 51 -4.35 -19.85 8.86
C ASN A 51 -5.67 -19.11 9.08
N GLY A 52 -6.21 -19.12 10.31
CA GLY A 52 -7.39 -18.36 10.70
C GLY A 52 -7.19 -16.86 10.52
N LEU A 53 -6.10 -16.31 11.05
CA LEU A 53 -5.72 -14.91 10.86
C LEU A 53 -5.61 -14.53 9.38
N ARG A 54 -4.94 -15.37 8.58
CA ARG A 54 -4.82 -15.15 7.13
C ARG A 54 -6.20 -15.09 6.46
N GLN A 55 -7.10 -16.01 6.81
CA GLN A 55 -8.47 -16.02 6.31
C GLN A 55 -9.25 -14.77 6.74
N SER A 56 -9.14 -14.34 8.00
CA SER A 56 -9.80 -13.13 8.49
C SER A 56 -9.31 -11.86 7.79
N VAL A 57 -8.00 -11.75 7.51
CA VAL A 57 -7.45 -10.64 6.72
C VAL A 57 -8.02 -10.64 5.30
N ILE A 58 -8.11 -11.79 4.64
CA ILE A 58 -8.70 -11.90 3.30
C ILE A 58 -10.18 -11.51 3.32
N GLN A 59 -10.97 -12.08 4.23
CA GLN A 59 -12.41 -11.82 4.35
C GLN A 59 -12.74 -10.36 4.68
N SER A 60 -11.84 -9.64 5.35
CA SER A 60 -12.04 -8.21 5.63
C SER A 60 -12.04 -7.33 4.38
N GLY A 61 -11.62 -7.84 3.21
CA GLY A 61 -11.51 -7.09 1.97
C GLY A 61 -10.38 -6.04 1.96
N MET A 62 -9.60 -5.93 3.04
CA MET A 62 -8.56 -4.89 3.16
C MET A 62 -7.43 -5.02 2.14
N LEU A 63 -7.11 -6.27 1.75
CA LEU A 63 -6.07 -6.53 0.75
C LEU A 63 -6.53 -6.09 -0.64
N GLU A 64 -7.75 -6.44 -1.04
CA GLU A 64 -8.31 -6.05 -2.34
C GLU A 64 -8.44 -4.53 -2.45
N ALA A 65 -9.02 -3.89 -1.44
CA ALA A 65 -9.14 -2.43 -1.39
C ALA A 65 -7.77 -1.73 -1.34
N GLY A 66 -6.80 -2.33 -0.66
CA GLY A 66 -5.43 -1.82 -0.59
C GLY A 66 -4.71 -1.90 -1.94
N VAL A 67 -4.83 -3.03 -2.63
CA VAL A 67 -4.24 -3.26 -3.95
C VAL A 67 -4.85 -2.32 -4.99
N ASP A 68 -6.17 -2.17 -5.02
CA ASP A 68 -6.84 -1.21 -5.92
C ASP A 68 -6.32 0.22 -5.71
N ARG A 69 -6.12 0.61 -4.45
CA ARG A 69 -5.60 1.95 -4.10
C ARG A 69 -4.15 2.15 -4.52
N ILE A 70 -3.31 1.12 -4.43
CA ILE A 70 -1.92 1.14 -4.93
C ILE A 70 -1.91 1.27 -6.46
N ILE A 71 -2.77 0.51 -7.16
CA ILE A 71 -2.93 0.59 -8.61
C ILE A 71 -3.39 1.99 -9.01
N SER A 72 -4.43 2.53 -8.36
CA SER A 72 -4.94 3.88 -8.62
C SER A 72 -3.87 4.96 -8.46
N GLN A 73 -3.05 4.90 -7.40
CA GLN A 73 -1.93 5.85 -7.22
C GLN A 73 -0.87 5.71 -8.32
N SER A 74 -0.50 4.46 -8.64
CA SER A 74 0.49 4.16 -9.69
C SER A 74 0.04 4.68 -11.06
N LEU A 75 -1.25 4.51 -11.38
CA LEU A 75 -1.84 5.01 -12.62
C LEU A 75 -1.90 6.54 -12.63
N ARG A 76 -2.35 7.19 -11.55
CA ARG A 76 -2.40 8.65 -11.44
C ARG A 76 -1.04 9.30 -11.71
N ILE A 77 0.03 8.77 -11.11
CA ILE A 77 1.39 9.27 -11.32
C ILE A 77 1.83 9.06 -12.76
N ARG A 78 1.62 7.87 -13.34
CA ARG A 78 2.00 7.60 -14.74
C ARG A 78 1.27 8.51 -15.71
N ILE A 79 -0.03 8.74 -15.51
CA ILE A 79 -0.83 9.64 -16.33
C ILE A 79 -0.34 11.09 -16.17
N LEU A 80 -0.05 11.54 -14.94
CA LEU A 80 0.50 12.87 -14.69
C LEU A 80 1.85 13.07 -15.37
N LEU A 81 2.75 12.08 -15.29
CA LEU A 81 4.06 12.12 -15.95
C LEU A 81 3.93 12.16 -17.48
N LEU A 82 2.98 11.41 -18.05
CA LEU A 82 2.70 11.46 -19.48
C LEU A 82 2.14 12.83 -19.90
N HIS A 83 1.27 13.42 -19.09
CA HIS A 83 0.73 14.75 -19.34
C HIS A 83 1.81 15.84 -19.30
N LEU A 84 2.71 15.79 -18.33
CA LEU A 84 3.84 16.73 -18.20
C LEU A 84 4.89 16.58 -19.32
N ARG A 85 4.97 15.40 -19.94
CA ARG A 85 5.94 15.11 -21.00
C ARG A 85 5.42 15.45 -22.40
N MET A 86 4.10 15.58 -22.58
CA MET A 86 3.53 15.97 -23.86
C MET A 86 3.43 17.50 -23.96
N PRO A 87 4.07 18.14 -24.96
CA PRO A 87 3.90 19.57 -25.17
C PRO A 87 2.44 19.85 -25.58
N PRO A 88 1.87 21.00 -25.16
CA PRO A 88 0.53 21.38 -25.59
C PRO A 88 0.51 21.45 -27.12
N LYS A 89 -0.47 20.79 -27.74
CA LYS A 89 -0.74 20.99 -29.16
C LYS A 89 -1.18 22.44 -29.33
N VAL A 90 -0.28 23.29 -29.82
CA VAL A 90 -0.68 24.61 -30.28
C VAL A 90 -1.66 24.39 -31.43
N GLY A 91 -2.89 24.87 -31.26
CA GLY A 91 -3.94 24.72 -32.26
C GLY A 91 -3.50 25.30 -33.60
N SER A 92 -3.78 24.57 -34.68
CA SER A 92 -3.79 25.11 -36.04
C SER A 92 -5.15 25.75 -36.33
#